data_AF-A0A5N3WFD5-F1
#
_entry.id   AF-A0A5N3WFD5-F1
#
_cell.length_a   1.000
_cell.length_b   1.000
_cell.length_c   1.000
_cell.angle_alpha   90.00
_cell.angle_beta   90.00
_cell.angle_gamma   90.00
#
_symmetry.space_group_name_H-M   'P 1'
#
loop_
_entity.id
_entity.type
_entity.pdbx_description
1 polymer ?
#
loop_
_entity_poly.entity_id
_entity_poly.type
_entity_poly.pdbx_seq_one_letter_code
_entity_poly.pdbx_strand_id
1 'polypeptide(L)'
;MMRLRRDGGTTGVDSGGAARREMRLSWVLTVLSICLSALVTATGAEGKRKLQIGVKKRVDHCPIKSRKGDVLHMHYTGKLEDGTEFDSSLPQNQPFVFSLGTGQVIKGWDQGLLGMCEGEKRKLVIPSELGYGERGAPPKIPGGATLVFEVELLKIERRSEL
;
A
#
# COMPACT_ATOMS: atom_id res chain seq x y z
N MET A 1 -0.54 -90.05 -36.32
CA MET A 1 -0.74 -90.30 -34.87
C MET A 1 -1.74 -89.27 -34.36
N MET A 2 -2.66 -89.70 -33.50
CA MET A 2 -3.84 -89.04 -32.90
C MET A 2 -3.92 -87.48 -32.88
N ARG A 3 -5.04 -86.83 -33.26
CA ARG A 3 -6.33 -86.65 -32.51
C ARG A 3 -6.07 -86.01 -31.11
N LEU A 4 -6.62 -84.87 -30.69
CA LEU A 4 -8.05 -84.49 -30.60
C LEU A 4 -8.23 -83.04 -30.07
N ARG A 5 -9.19 -82.32 -30.69
CA ARG A 5 -10.28 -81.48 -30.12
C ARG A 5 -10.02 -80.51 -28.94
N ARG A 6 -10.47 -79.25 -29.11
CA ARG A 6 -11.82 -78.84 -28.61
C ARG A 6 -12.32 -77.53 -29.24
N ASP A 7 -13.58 -77.59 -29.68
CA ASP A 7 -14.42 -76.52 -30.23
C ASP A 7 -14.98 -75.56 -29.18
N GLY A 8 -15.37 -74.38 -29.66
CA GLY A 8 -16.38 -73.46 -29.10
C GLY A 8 -16.24 -72.10 -29.80
N GLY A 9 -17.12 -71.60 -30.67
CA GLY A 9 -18.56 -71.82 -30.86
C GLY A 9 -19.32 -70.55 -30.45
N THR A 10 -20.18 -70.03 -31.34
CA THR A 10 -21.17 -68.92 -31.20
C THR A 10 -20.67 -67.48 -31.46
N THR A 11 -21.39 -66.51 -32.05
CA THR A 11 -22.40 -66.34 -33.14
C THR A 11 -22.80 -64.85 -33.13
N GLY A 12 -23.23 -64.28 -34.26
CA GLY A 12 -23.91 -62.96 -34.36
C GLY A 12 -23.01 -61.87 -34.96
N VAL A 13 -23.19 -61.39 -36.20
CA VAL A 13 -24.33 -60.59 -36.73
C VAL A 13 -24.69 -59.45 -35.78
N ASP A 14 -24.27 -58.22 -36.09
CA ASP A 14 -25.25 -57.18 -36.41
C ASP A 14 -24.67 -55.94 -37.10
N SER A 15 -25.55 -55.29 -37.83
CA SER A 15 -25.35 -54.23 -38.81
C SER A 15 -25.35 -52.83 -38.21
N GLY A 16 -24.70 -51.90 -38.90
CA GLY A 16 -25.18 -50.52 -39.07
C GLY A 16 -25.09 -49.55 -37.88
N GLY A 17 -24.43 -48.41 -38.08
CA GLY A 17 -24.54 -47.32 -37.12
C GLY A 17 -23.64 -46.15 -37.44
N ALA A 18 -24.23 -45.12 -38.04
CA ALA A 18 -23.65 -43.81 -38.27
C ALA A 18 -23.06 -43.18 -37.00
N ALA A 19 -22.31 -42.09 -37.23
CA ALA A 19 -21.90 -41.04 -36.29
C ALA A 19 -20.46 -41.10 -35.79
N ARG A 20 -19.63 -40.21 -36.36
CA ARG A 20 -18.64 -39.47 -35.55
C ARG A 20 -18.19 -38.17 -36.24
N ARG A 21 -19.11 -37.20 -36.34
CA ARG A 21 -18.82 -35.78 -36.63
C ARG A 21 -19.22 -34.89 -35.45
N GLU A 22 -18.88 -35.28 -34.23
CA GLU A 22 -19.33 -34.57 -33.01
C GLU A 22 -18.18 -34.32 -32.01
N MET A 23 -16.92 -34.33 -32.46
CA MET A 23 -15.77 -34.24 -31.54
C MET A 23 -14.90 -32.99 -31.73
N ARG A 24 -15.30 -32.05 -32.58
CA ARG A 24 -14.53 -30.82 -32.84
C ARG A 24 -15.15 -29.53 -32.31
N LEU A 25 -16.45 -29.51 -31.98
CA LEU A 25 -17.12 -28.31 -31.47
C LEU A 25 -17.16 -28.25 -29.93
N SER A 26 -17.20 -29.42 -29.26
CA SER A 26 -17.29 -29.51 -27.80
C SER A 26 -16.03 -28.97 -27.10
N TRP A 27 -14.85 -29.25 -27.64
CA TRP A 27 -13.57 -28.79 -27.05
C TRP A 27 -13.40 -27.27 -27.13
N VAL A 28 -13.88 -26.64 -28.19
CA VAL A 28 -13.78 -25.19 -28.38
C VAL A 28 -14.71 -24.45 -27.40
N LEU A 29 -15.90 -24.99 -27.14
CA LEU A 29 -16.86 -24.42 -26.19
C LEU A 29 -16.40 -24.58 -24.73
N THR A 30 -15.78 -25.71 -24.37
CA THR A 30 -15.19 -25.89 -23.03
C THR A 30 -14.00 -24.97 -22.79
N VAL A 31 -13.13 -24.74 -23.79
CA VAL A 31 -12.01 -23.81 -23.65
C VAL A 31 -12.50 -22.36 -23.50
N LEU A 32 -13.55 -21.97 -24.24
CA LEU A 32 -14.16 -20.65 -24.12
C LEU A 32 -14.81 -20.41 -22.74
N SER A 33 -15.43 -21.46 -22.17
CA SER A 33 -16.04 -21.42 -20.83
C SER A 33 -15.01 -21.37 -19.70
N ILE A 34 -13.83 -21.97 -19.88
CA ILE A 34 -12.72 -21.92 -18.91
C ILE A 34 -12.05 -20.54 -18.90
N CYS A 35 -12.08 -19.81 -20.02
CA CYS A 35 -11.55 -18.46 -20.09
C CYS A 35 -12.45 -17.40 -19.41
N LEU A 36 -13.77 -17.66 -19.28
CA LEU A 36 -14.69 -16.71 -18.65
C LEU A 36 -14.69 -16.79 -17.11
N SER A 37 -14.25 -17.91 -16.52
CA SER A 37 -14.09 -18.05 -15.07
C SER A 37 -12.74 -17.57 -14.53
N ALA A 38 -11.84 -17.10 -15.40
CA ALA A 38 -10.57 -16.48 -14.99
C ALA A 38 -10.69 -14.98 -14.69
N LEU A 39 -11.90 -14.41 -14.75
CA LEU A 39 -12.15 -13.05 -14.30
C LEU A 39 -12.44 -13.08 -12.80
N VAL A 40 -11.69 -12.30 -12.02
CA VAL A 40 -11.77 -12.12 -10.56
C VAL A 40 -10.86 -13.06 -9.77
N THR A 41 -9.60 -12.63 -9.60
CA THR A 41 -9.16 -11.94 -8.37
C THR A 41 -7.85 -11.23 -8.66
N ALA A 42 -7.91 -9.99 -9.16
CA ALA A 42 -6.83 -9.04 -8.93
C ALA A 42 -6.98 -8.51 -7.50
N THR A 43 -6.73 -9.37 -6.50
CA THR A 43 -6.40 -8.85 -5.17
C THR A 43 -5.04 -8.21 -5.34
N GLY A 44 -5.03 -6.91 -5.58
CA GLY A 44 -3.83 -6.11 -5.47
C GLY A 44 -3.21 -6.44 -4.12
N ALA A 45 -2.05 -7.09 -4.14
CA ALA A 45 -1.25 -7.22 -2.96
C ALA A 45 -0.89 -5.79 -2.54
N GLU A 46 -1.65 -5.22 -1.61
CA GLU A 46 -1.27 -4.01 -0.90
C GLU A 46 -0.05 -4.36 -0.05
N GLY A 47 1.11 -4.33 -0.68
CA GLY A 47 2.36 -4.30 0.04
C GLY A 47 2.34 -3.08 0.93
N LYS A 48 2.42 -3.28 2.26
CA LYS A 48 2.51 -2.22 3.26
C LYS A 48 3.43 -1.10 2.76
N ARG A 49 2.85 0.02 2.36
CA ARG A 49 3.63 1.17 1.88
C ARG A 49 4.51 1.63 3.04
N LYS A 50 5.76 1.97 2.76
CA LYS A 50 6.69 2.47 3.79
C LYS A 50 6.64 3.99 3.82
N LEU A 51 6.96 4.56 4.99
CA LEU A 51 7.19 6.00 5.12
C LEU A 51 8.28 6.44 4.13
N GLN A 52 7.99 7.47 3.33
CA GLN A 52 8.96 8.06 2.42
C GLN A 52 9.33 9.46 2.92
N ILE A 53 10.64 9.75 2.97
CA ILE A 53 11.17 11.01 3.47
C ILE A 53 12.02 11.65 2.38
N GLY A 54 11.57 12.76 1.81
CA GLY A 54 12.31 13.56 0.85
C GLY A 54 12.77 14.87 1.47
N VAL A 55 14.07 15.20 1.39
CA VAL A 55 14.56 16.51 1.84
C VAL A 55 14.37 17.53 0.71
N LYS A 56 13.58 18.57 0.97
CA LYS A 56 13.23 19.65 0.03
C LYS A 56 14.21 20.82 0.11
N LYS A 57 14.73 21.10 1.31
CA LYS A 57 15.73 22.15 1.56
C LYS A 57 16.70 21.64 2.61
N ARG A 58 17.99 21.62 2.28
CA ARG A 58 19.08 21.31 3.22
C ARG A 58 19.60 22.59 3.87
N VAL A 59 20.30 22.43 4.98
CA VAL A 59 21.00 23.50 5.69
C VAL A 59 22.45 23.07 5.86
N ASP A 60 23.37 23.94 5.45
CA ASP A 60 24.81 23.61 5.40
C ASP A 60 25.43 23.55 6.80
N HIS A 61 25.04 24.48 7.68
CA HIS A 61 25.48 24.51 9.07
C HIS A 61 24.37 24.03 10.00
N CYS A 62 24.59 22.87 10.64
CA CYS A 62 23.60 22.22 11.49
C CYS A 62 24.23 21.78 12.82
N PRO A 63 24.33 22.72 13.79
CA PRO A 63 24.97 22.42 15.08
C PRO A 63 24.11 21.50 15.95
N ILE A 64 22.79 21.55 15.77
CA ILE A 64 21.82 20.75 16.52
C ILE A 64 20.92 20.04 15.53
N LYS A 65 20.76 18.73 15.72
CA LYS A 65 19.79 17.90 15.02
C LYS A 65 18.70 17.47 15.98
N SER A 66 17.46 17.40 15.48
CA SER A 66 16.31 16.91 16.24
C SER A 66 16.51 15.46 16.67
N ARG A 67 16.15 15.16 17.91
CA ARG A 67 16.12 13.79 18.47
C ARG A 67 14.87 13.61 19.33
N LYS A 68 14.61 12.35 19.71
CA LYS A 68 13.49 12.04 20.62
C LYS A 68 13.60 12.86 21.91
N GLY A 69 12.47 13.39 22.36
CA GLY A 69 12.36 14.24 23.54
C GLY A 69 12.58 15.74 23.27
N ASP A 70 13.09 16.13 22.10
CA ASP A 70 13.13 17.56 21.73
C ASP A 70 11.70 18.07 21.47
N VAL A 71 11.45 19.33 21.85
CA VAL A 71 10.25 20.07 21.45
C VAL A 71 10.54 20.77 20.13
N LEU A 72 9.73 20.50 19.10
CA LEU A 72 9.90 21.07 17.77
C LEU A 72 8.83 22.11 17.48
N HIS A 73 9.25 23.25 16.92
CA HIS A 73 8.36 24.25 16.34
C HIS A 73 8.41 24.10 14.83
N MET A 74 7.26 23.87 14.19
CA MET A 74 7.22 23.55 12.76
C MET A 74 6.11 24.28 12.04
N HIS A 75 6.40 24.69 10.82
CA HIS A 75 5.35 24.90 9.82
C HIS A 75 5.12 23.63 9.03
N TYR A 76 3.86 23.42 8.64
CA TYR A 76 3.45 22.31 7.81
C TYR A 76 2.25 22.67 6.93
N THR A 77 2.11 21.88 5.87
CA THR A 77 0.91 21.75 5.04
C THR A 77 0.67 20.26 4.78
N GLY A 78 -0.53 19.79 5.12
CA GLY A 78 -0.98 18.40 4.95
C GLY A 78 -1.97 18.27 3.80
N LYS A 79 -1.71 17.32 2.90
CA LYS A 79 -2.52 17.02 1.72
C LYS A 79 -2.83 15.53 1.58
N LEU A 80 -3.95 15.21 0.97
CA LEU A 80 -4.24 13.85 0.47
C LEU A 80 -3.42 13.57 -0.80
N GLU A 81 -3.37 12.31 -1.25
CA GLU A 81 -2.64 11.92 -2.47
C GLU A 81 -3.18 12.62 -3.74
N ASP A 82 -4.46 13.00 -3.76
CA ASP A 82 -5.07 13.78 -4.85
C ASP A 82 -4.67 15.26 -4.85
N GLY A 83 -3.90 15.71 -3.84
CA GLY A 83 -3.45 17.09 -3.69
C GLY A 83 -4.38 17.99 -2.87
N THR A 84 -5.53 17.48 -2.42
CA THR A 84 -6.46 18.22 -1.56
C THR A 84 -5.81 18.53 -0.22
N GLU A 85 -5.69 19.82 0.10
CA GLU A 85 -5.19 20.27 1.40
C GLU A 85 -6.25 20.08 2.47
N PHE A 86 -5.89 19.40 3.56
CA PHE A 86 -6.80 19.20 4.70
C PHE A 86 -6.44 20.12 5.88
N ASP A 87 -5.16 20.50 6.02
CA ASP A 87 -4.70 21.39 7.09
C ASP A 87 -3.36 22.07 6.76
N SER A 88 -3.15 23.25 7.33
CA SER A 88 -1.92 24.03 7.15
C SER A 88 -1.75 25.06 8.26
N SER A 89 -0.53 25.20 8.76
CA SER A 89 -0.16 26.19 9.78
C SER A 89 0.17 27.58 9.22
N LEU A 90 0.36 27.69 7.91
CA LEU A 90 0.83 28.91 7.26
C LEU A 90 -0.22 30.04 7.24
N PRO A 91 -1.52 29.80 6.98
CA PRO A 91 -2.51 30.88 6.92
C PRO A 91 -2.66 31.66 8.23
N GLN A 92 -2.55 31.00 9.38
CA GLN A 92 -2.59 31.65 10.70
C GLN A 92 -1.21 32.09 11.18
N ASN A 93 -0.14 31.78 10.43
CA ASN A 93 1.25 32.04 10.79
C ASN A 93 1.61 31.59 12.22
N GLN A 94 1.02 30.48 12.66
CA GLN A 94 1.21 29.93 14.00
C GLN A 94 1.90 28.57 13.88
N PRO A 95 3.19 28.45 14.27
CA PRO A 95 3.88 27.17 14.26
C PRO A 95 3.21 26.14 15.16
N PHE A 96 3.18 24.89 14.71
CA PHE A 96 2.75 23.77 15.53
C PHE A 96 3.91 23.32 16.42
N VAL A 97 3.61 23.07 17.70
CA VAL A 97 4.61 22.74 18.73
C VAL A 97 4.28 21.40 19.34
N PHE A 98 5.23 20.47 19.33
CA PHE A 98 5.05 19.12 19.87
C PHE A 98 6.38 18.50 20.30
N SER A 99 6.30 17.45 21.13
CA SER A 99 7.47 16.69 21.61
C SER A 99 7.74 15.48 20.71
N LEU A 100 8.90 15.45 20.06
CA LEU A 100 9.25 14.42 19.08
C LEU A 100 9.45 13.04 19.73
N GLY A 101 8.86 12.00 19.16
CA GLY A 101 9.09 10.62 19.55
C GLY A 101 8.34 10.18 20.80
N THR A 102 7.35 10.95 21.24
CA THR A 102 6.54 10.69 22.44
C THR A 102 5.16 10.10 22.13
N GLY A 103 4.80 9.96 20.85
CA GLY A 103 3.45 9.56 20.43
C GLY A 103 2.41 10.68 20.52
N GLN A 104 2.81 11.94 20.74
CA GLN A 104 1.90 13.10 20.69
C GLN A 104 1.33 13.34 19.28
N VAL A 105 2.04 12.89 18.25
CA VAL A 105 1.67 13.01 16.84
C VAL A 105 1.61 11.64 16.17
N ILE A 106 1.12 11.58 14.93
CA ILE A 106 1.08 10.34 14.14
C ILE A 106 2.49 9.73 14.00
N LYS A 107 2.56 8.40 13.94
CA LYS A 107 3.84 7.66 13.91
C LYS A 107 4.75 8.08 12.76
N GLY A 108 4.19 8.46 11.62
CA GLY A 108 4.94 8.94 10.47
C GLY A 108 5.73 10.23 10.75
N TRP A 109 5.20 11.12 11.60
CA TRP A 109 5.94 12.31 12.04
C TRP A 109 7.05 11.94 13.02
N ASP A 110 6.75 11.12 14.03
CA ASP A 110 7.74 10.65 15.00
C ASP A 110 8.95 9.94 14.36
N GLN A 111 8.72 9.25 13.24
CA GLN A 111 9.78 8.59 12.46
C GLN A 111 10.43 9.55 11.44
N GLY A 112 9.63 10.37 10.76
CA GLY A 112 10.07 11.18 9.61
C GLY A 112 10.87 12.43 9.97
N LEU A 113 10.76 12.90 11.21
CA LEU A 113 11.30 14.19 11.66
C LEU A 113 12.56 14.09 12.50
N LEU A 114 13.11 12.88 12.67
CA LEU A 114 14.40 12.66 13.33
C LEU A 114 15.55 13.22 12.48
N GLY A 115 16.56 13.76 13.15
CA GLY A 115 17.79 14.22 12.51
C GLY A 115 17.61 15.43 11.59
N MET A 116 16.55 16.23 11.79
CA MET A 116 16.34 17.49 11.07
C MET A 116 17.15 18.63 11.68
N CYS A 117 17.55 19.56 10.83
CA CYS A 117 18.16 20.83 11.21
C CYS A 117 17.12 21.96 11.20
N GLU A 118 17.28 22.96 12.06
CA GLU A 118 16.49 24.20 11.95
C GLU A 118 16.68 24.83 10.57
N GLY A 119 15.59 25.24 9.93
CA GLY A 119 15.53 25.73 8.56
C GLY A 119 15.43 24.65 7.47
N GLU A 120 15.54 23.36 7.82
CA GLU A 120 15.38 22.23 6.89
C GLU A 120 13.91 22.03 6.51
N LYS A 121 13.65 21.73 5.23
CA LYS A 121 12.31 21.34 4.75
C LYS A 121 12.29 19.89 4.30
N ARG A 122 11.22 19.16 4.64
CA ARG A 122 10.99 17.79 4.20
C ARG A 122 9.61 17.62 3.57
N LYS A 123 9.51 16.66 2.66
CA LYS A 123 8.27 16.06 2.20
C LYS A 123 8.17 14.65 2.81
N LEU A 124 7.11 14.39 3.56
CA LEU A 124 6.79 13.08 4.11
C LEU A 124 5.60 12.51 3.33
N VAL A 125 5.73 11.28 2.84
CA VAL A 125 4.59 10.49 2.32
C VAL A 125 4.32 9.39 3.33
N ILE A 126 3.22 9.52 4.05
CA ILE A 126 2.88 8.75 5.23
C ILE A 126 1.73 7.79 4.88
N PRO A 127 1.97 6.48 4.84
CA PRO A 127 0.91 5.50 4.62
C PRO A 127 -0.06 5.48 5.81
N SER A 128 -1.28 5.00 5.59
CA SER A 128 -2.38 5.10 6.56
C SER A 128 -2.03 4.48 7.92
N GLU A 129 -1.27 3.38 7.95
CA GLU A 129 -0.89 2.68 9.19
C GLU A 129 0.08 3.47 10.08
N LEU A 130 0.76 4.46 9.49
CA LEU A 130 1.59 5.44 10.19
C LEU A 130 0.91 6.80 10.36
N GLY A 131 -0.30 6.95 9.82
CA GLY A 131 -1.19 8.11 9.94
C GLY A 131 -2.42 7.78 10.79
N TYR A 132 -3.61 7.92 10.20
CA TYR A 132 -4.91 7.76 10.88
C TYR A 132 -5.57 6.38 10.68
N GLY A 133 -4.91 5.45 9.98
CA GLY A 133 -5.38 4.09 9.71
C GLY A 133 -6.74 4.04 9.02
N GLU A 134 -7.44 2.91 9.19
CA GLU A 134 -8.75 2.65 8.58
C GLU A 134 -9.87 3.56 9.10
N ARG A 135 -9.70 4.17 10.27
CA ARG A 135 -10.71 5.08 10.83
C ARG A 135 -10.65 6.49 10.22
N GLY A 136 -9.48 6.90 9.74
CA GLY A 136 -9.25 8.26 9.28
C GLY A 136 -9.42 9.30 10.39
N ALA A 137 -9.64 10.55 10.00
CA ALA A 137 -10.03 11.66 10.87
C ALA A 137 -11.14 12.49 10.19
N PRO A 138 -12.40 12.05 10.31
CA PRO A 138 -13.53 12.73 9.67
C PRO A 138 -13.69 14.19 10.16
N PRO A 139 -14.18 15.11 9.31
CA PRO A 139 -14.62 14.87 7.92
C PRO A 139 -13.49 14.98 6.88
N LYS A 140 -12.28 15.38 7.29
CA LYS A 140 -11.23 15.83 6.36
C LYS A 140 -10.34 14.72 5.83
N ILE A 141 -10.12 13.68 6.62
CA ILE A 141 -9.20 12.58 6.28
C ILE A 141 -10.01 11.28 6.25
N PRO A 142 -10.20 10.65 5.09
CA PRO A 142 -10.88 9.37 5.01
C PRO A 142 -10.03 8.24 5.61
N GLY A 143 -10.67 7.12 5.93
CA GLY A 143 -9.99 5.89 6.31
C GLY A 143 -9.07 5.38 5.19
N GLY A 144 -7.94 4.77 5.56
CA GLY A 144 -6.97 4.21 4.60
C GLY A 144 -6.18 5.27 3.81
N ALA A 145 -6.37 6.56 4.08
CA ALA A 145 -5.70 7.63 3.35
C ALA A 145 -4.18 7.63 3.56
N THR A 146 -3.44 7.74 2.46
CA THR A 146 -2.03 8.16 2.48
C THR A 146 -1.97 9.69 2.57
N LEU A 147 -1.10 10.19 3.44
CA LEU A 147 -0.95 11.61 3.72
C LEU A 147 0.36 12.13 3.14
N VAL A 148 0.33 13.31 2.56
CA VAL A 148 1.50 14.02 2.06
C VAL A 148 1.68 15.28 2.88
N PHE A 149 2.77 15.36 3.63
CA PHE A 149 3.13 16.55 4.39
C PHE A 149 4.34 17.23 3.78
N GLU A 150 4.27 18.54 3.61
CA GLU A 150 5.46 19.38 3.48
C GLU A 150 5.67 20.12 4.80
N VAL A 151 6.86 20.01 5.36
CA VAL A 151 7.19 20.50 6.71
C VAL A 151 8.47 21.34 6.68
N GLU A 152 8.55 22.32 7.57
CA GLU A 152 9.71 23.15 7.82
C GLU A 152 9.98 23.21 9.32
N LEU A 153 11.18 22.81 9.73
CA LEU A 153 11.60 22.91 11.12
C LEU A 153 12.08 24.33 11.40
N LEU A 154 11.46 25.01 12.36
CA LEU A 154 11.80 26.39 12.71
C LEU A 154 12.74 26.45 13.90
N LYS A 155 12.49 25.62 14.92
CA LYS A 155 13.22 25.64 16.18
C LYS A 155 13.23 24.28 16.87
N ILE A 156 14.34 23.96 17.51
CA ILE A 156 14.53 22.83 18.42
C ILE A 156 14.67 23.40 19.84
N GLU A 157 13.67 23.15 20.68
CA GLU A 157 13.74 23.42 22.10
C GLU A 157 14.14 22.14 22.84
N ARG A 158 15.38 22.12 23.33
CA ARG A 158 15.92 21.02 24.11
C ARG A 158 16.13 21.50 25.55
N ARG A 159 15.45 20.86 26.50
CA ARG A 159 15.78 21.05 27.90
C ARG A 159 17.14 20.40 28.15
N SER A 160 18.15 21.20 28.48
CA SER A 160 19.40 20.70 29.01
C SER A 160 19.14 20.10 30.39
N GLU A 161 19.55 18.86 30.60
CA GLU A 161 19.60 18.26 31.93
C GLU A 161 20.56 19.11 32.79
N LEU A 162 20.10 19.46 33.99
CA LEU A 162 20.87 20.19 35.01
C LEU A 162 21.80 19.23 35.74
#